data_AF-A0A2T4DW89-F1
#
_entry.id   AF-A0A2T4DW89-F1
#
_cell.length_a   1.000
_cell.length_b   1.000
_cell.length_c   1.000
_cell.angle_alpha   90.00
_cell.angle_beta   90.00
_cell.angle_gamma   90.00
#
_symmetry.space_group_name_H-M   'P 1'
#
loop_
_entity.id
_entity.type
_entity.pdbx_description
1 polymer ?
#
loop_
_entity_poly.entity_id
_entity_poly.type
_entity_poly.pdbx_seq_one_letter_code
_entity_poly.pdbx_strand_id
1 'polypeptide(L)'
;MITKAIKKAFELAKTRGWDKTYWAIDIHETILEPNWSDNELPTKFYPLAKEALQILTCRRDICCILYTCSHPSEIEKYCALFAAHNIYLSYVNENPEVINKRYGNYSKKPYFNVLFEDKAGFDALSDWKKVISALEQYPEVIKAQQKSS
;
A
#
# COMPACT_ATOMS: atom_id res chain seq x y z
N MET A 1 -13.65 5.81 5.36
CA MET A 1 -13.13 6.74 4.32
C MET A 1 -12.30 6.01 3.27
N ILE A 2 -11.57 4.95 3.64
CA ILE A 2 -10.70 4.18 2.75
C ILE A 2 -11.40 3.62 1.50
N THR A 3 -12.62 3.08 1.62
CA THR A 3 -13.36 2.50 0.49
C THR A 3 -13.67 3.51 -0.62
N LYS A 4 -13.91 4.78 -0.26
CA LYS A 4 -14.12 5.87 -1.23
C LYS A 4 -12.82 6.18 -1.99
N ALA A 5 -11.68 6.15 -1.30
CA ALA A 5 -10.37 6.35 -1.94
C ALA A 5 -10.04 5.19 -2.90
N ILE A 6 -10.25 3.94 -2.47
CA ILE A 6 -10.05 2.74 -3.30
C ILE A 6 -10.92 2.79 -4.56
N LYS A 7 -12.22 3.01 -4.39
CA LYS A 7 -13.16 3.14 -5.52
C LYS A 7 -12.70 4.21 -6.51
N LYS A 8 -12.40 5.41 -6.00
CA LYS A 8 -11.92 6.52 -6.84
C LYS A 8 -10.61 6.18 -7.55
N ALA A 9 -9.69 5.49 -6.90
CA ALA A 9 -8.41 5.09 -7.50
C ALA A 9 -8.64 4.17 -8.70
N PHE A 10 -9.45 3.12 -8.55
CA PHE A 10 -9.76 2.19 -9.65
C PHE A 10 -10.58 2.83 -10.77
N GLU A 11 -11.56 3.67 -10.45
CA GLU A 11 -12.34 4.41 -11.47
C GLU A 11 -11.46 5.37 -12.27
N LEU A 12 -10.54 6.09 -11.61
CA LEU A 12 -9.58 6.95 -12.29
C LEU A 12 -8.60 6.15 -13.15
N ALA A 13 -8.07 5.04 -12.63
CA ALA A 13 -7.19 4.17 -13.41
C ALA A 13 -7.88 3.68 -14.69
N LYS A 14 -9.14 3.23 -14.58
CA LYS A 14 -9.94 2.81 -15.74
C LYS A 14 -10.16 3.95 -16.75
N THR A 15 -10.58 5.12 -16.29
CA THR A 15 -10.89 6.27 -17.17
C THR A 15 -9.64 6.89 -17.81
N ARG A 16 -8.48 6.79 -17.16
CA ARG A 16 -7.20 7.31 -17.66
C ARG A 16 -6.36 6.26 -18.37
N GLY A 17 -6.81 5.00 -18.40
CA GLY A 17 -6.05 3.89 -18.98
C GLY A 17 -4.74 3.60 -18.25
N TRP A 18 -4.68 3.82 -16.93
CA TRP A 18 -3.49 3.49 -16.13
C TRP A 18 -3.40 1.98 -15.92
N ASP A 19 -2.19 1.44 -16.04
CA ASP A 19 -1.94 0.02 -15.80
C ASP A 19 -1.83 -0.31 -14.30
N LYS A 20 -1.51 0.68 -13.46
CA LYS A 20 -1.41 0.52 -12.01
C LYS A 20 -1.75 1.78 -11.22
N THR A 21 -1.99 1.60 -9.93
CA THR A 21 -2.20 2.66 -8.93
C THR A 21 -1.20 2.55 -7.79
N TYR A 22 -0.94 3.64 -7.07
CA TYR A 22 0.08 3.72 -6.01
C TYR A 22 -0.57 3.83 -4.63
N TRP A 23 -0.22 2.94 -3.72
CA TRP A 23 -0.90 2.79 -2.42
C TRP A 23 0.15 2.92 -1.31
N ALA A 24 0.09 4.01 -0.56
CA ALA A 24 1.00 4.30 0.56
C ALA A 24 0.44 3.71 1.86
N ILE A 25 1.25 2.92 2.57
CA ILE A 25 0.81 2.16 3.74
C ILE A 25 1.77 2.39 4.91
N ASP A 26 1.26 2.95 6.00
CA ASP A 26 2.00 3.10 7.26
C ASP A 26 2.08 1.79 8.04
N ILE A 27 2.99 1.74 9.00
CA ILE A 27 3.28 0.58 9.83
C ILE A 27 2.51 0.64 11.15
N HIS A 28 2.80 1.65 11.97
CA HIS A 28 2.38 1.68 13.37
C HIS A 28 0.93 2.10 13.46
N GLU A 29 0.14 1.41 14.29
CA GLU A 29 -1.31 1.67 14.41
C GLU A 29 -2.10 1.48 13.09
N THR A 30 -1.44 0.96 12.05
CA THR A 30 -2.00 0.71 10.71
C THR A 30 -1.87 -0.76 10.35
N ILE A 31 -0.66 -1.30 10.26
CA ILE A 31 -0.38 -2.72 10.00
C ILE A 31 -0.16 -3.46 11.32
N LEU A 32 0.65 -2.87 12.21
CA LEU A 32 1.13 -3.49 13.45
C LEU A 32 0.68 -2.71 14.68
N GLU A 33 0.28 -3.44 15.71
CA GLU A 33 -0.01 -2.88 17.03
C GLU A 33 1.28 -2.33 17.64
N PRO A 34 1.31 -1.06 18.09
CA PRO A 34 2.50 -0.50 18.73
C PRO A 34 2.76 -1.23 20.06
N ASN A 35 4.03 -1.44 20.38
CA ASN A 35 4.46 -1.97 21.67
C ASN A 35 5.13 -0.91 22.57
N TRP A 36 5.28 0.32 22.07
CA TRP A 36 5.91 1.49 22.74
C TRP A 36 7.28 1.18 23.35
N SER A 37 8.01 0.23 22.76
CA SER A 37 9.32 -0.21 23.23
C SER A 37 10.41 0.41 22.37
N ASP A 38 11.43 1.00 23.01
CA ASP A 38 12.63 1.48 22.30
C ASP A 38 13.55 0.34 21.85
N ASN A 39 13.35 -0.87 22.40
CA ASN A 39 14.26 -2.00 22.22
C ASN A 39 13.66 -3.15 21.40
N GLU A 40 12.34 -3.22 21.29
CA GLU A 40 11.65 -4.33 20.63
C GLU A 40 10.83 -3.82 19.47
N LEU A 41 10.99 -4.46 18.32
CA LEU A 41 10.19 -4.17 17.14
C LEU A 41 8.75 -4.68 17.35
N PRO A 42 7.72 -3.85 17.13
CA PRO A 42 6.35 -4.32 16.92
C PRO A 42 6.30 -5.44 15.89
N THR A 43 5.62 -6.55 16.22
CA THR A 43 5.44 -7.69 15.28
C THR A 43 4.01 -8.19 15.21
N LYS A 44 3.13 -7.71 16.08
CA LYS A 44 1.74 -8.14 16.16
C LYS A 44 0.90 -7.40 15.12
N PHE A 45 0.38 -8.11 14.13
CA PHE A 45 -0.52 -7.55 13.13
C PHE A 45 -1.90 -7.23 13.71
N TYR A 46 -2.50 -6.13 13.25
CA TYR A 46 -3.92 -5.91 13.42
C TYR A 46 -4.75 -6.99 12.70
N PRO A 47 -5.99 -7.26 13.15
CA PRO A 47 -6.87 -8.21 12.49
C PRO A 47 -7.02 -7.92 10.98
N LEU A 48 -6.82 -8.95 10.15
CA LEU A 48 -6.92 -8.89 8.69
C LEU A 48 -5.87 -8.04 7.97
N ALA A 49 -4.97 -7.35 8.68
CA ALA A 49 -3.94 -6.52 8.06
C ALA A 49 -3.01 -7.35 7.17
N LYS A 50 -2.53 -8.48 7.71
CA LYS A 50 -1.64 -9.40 7.00
C LYS A 50 -2.31 -9.97 5.74
N GLU A 51 -3.53 -10.47 5.85
CA GLU A 51 -4.29 -11.05 4.75
C GLU A 51 -4.57 -10.01 3.67
N ALA A 52 -4.95 -8.79 4.05
CA ALA A 52 -5.15 -7.70 3.11
C ALA A 52 -3.85 -7.33 2.38
N LEU A 53 -2.72 -7.24 3.09
CA LEU A 53 -1.42 -6.93 2.48
C LEU A 53 -0.94 -8.03 1.53
N GLN A 54 -1.18 -9.30 1.84
CA GLN A 54 -0.87 -10.41 0.94
C GLN A 54 -1.65 -10.29 -0.38
N ILE A 55 -2.94 -9.92 -0.30
CA ILE A 55 -3.74 -9.67 -1.51
C ILE A 55 -3.19 -8.46 -2.27
N LEU A 56 -2.93 -7.35 -1.58
CA LEU A 56 -2.48 -6.10 -2.19
C LEU A 56 -1.14 -6.26 -2.91
N THR A 57 -0.15 -6.87 -2.25
CA THR A 57 1.22 -6.99 -2.78
C THR A 57 1.36 -8.06 -3.87
N CYS A 58 0.38 -8.95 -4.01
CA CYS A 58 0.33 -9.94 -5.10
C CYS A 58 -0.25 -9.36 -6.40
N ARG A 59 -1.02 -8.27 -6.32
CA ARG A 59 -1.69 -7.66 -7.48
C ARG A 59 -0.76 -6.81 -8.31
N ARG A 60 -0.80 -6.98 -9.63
CA ARG A 60 0.06 -6.20 -10.56
C ARG A 60 -0.46 -4.80 -10.87
N ASP A 61 -1.75 -4.55 -10.63
CA ASP A 61 -2.39 -3.25 -10.82
C ASP A 61 -2.27 -2.32 -9.58
N ILE A 62 -1.54 -2.76 -8.55
CA ILE A 62 -1.28 -2.02 -7.32
C ILE A 62 0.23 -2.00 -7.04
N CYS A 63 0.78 -0.80 -6.85
CA CYS A 63 2.13 -0.56 -6.40
C CYS A 63 2.08 -0.12 -4.93
N CYS A 64 2.46 -1.02 -4.02
CA CYS A 64 2.45 -0.73 -2.59
C CYS A 64 3.75 -0.06 -2.17
N ILE A 65 3.65 1.05 -1.44
CA ILE A 65 4.77 1.83 -0.92
C ILE A 65 4.69 1.76 0.60
N LEU A 66 5.76 1.30 1.25
CA LEU A 66 5.92 1.46 2.70
C LEU A 66 6.06 2.95 3.00
N TYR A 67 5.12 3.52 3.74
CA TYR A 67 5.07 4.95 4.02
C TYR A 67 5.25 5.19 5.52
N THR A 68 6.47 5.44 5.97
CA THR A 68 6.81 5.40 7.39
C THR A 68 7.83 6.45 7.78
N CYS A 69 7.79 6.89 9.03
CA CYS A 69 8.83 7.72 9.65
C CYS A 69 9.92 6.93 10.39
N SER A 70 9.87 5.58 10.35
CA SER A 70 10.82 4.71 11.07
C SER A 70 12.27 4.93 10.63
N HIS A 71 13.22 4.61 11.51
CA HIS A 71 14.64 4.70 11.15
C HIS A 71 15.02 3.67 10.08
N PRO A 72 16.04 3.94 9.23
CA PRO A 72 16.45 3.01 8.17
C PRO A 72 16.73 1.58 8.65
N SER A 73 17.36 1.42 9.82
CA SER A 73 17.64 0.10 10.40
C SER A 73 16.39 -0.65 10.87
N GLU A 74 15.31 0.06 11.20
CA GLU A 74 14.02 -0.55 11.54
C GLU A 74 13.23 -0.91 10.29
N ILE A 75 13.28 -0.05 9.27
CA ILE A 75 12.69 -0.30 7.96
C ILE A 75 13.19 -1.64 7.40
N GLU A 76 14.49 -1.92 7.48
CA GLU A 76 15.07 -3.19 7.04
C GLU A 76 14.46 -4.40 7.78
N LYS A 77 14.28 -4.27 9.11
CA LYS A 77 13.66 -5.33 9.93
C LYS A 77 12.20 -5.52 9.59
N TYR A 78 11.45 -4.44 9.37
CA TYR A 78 10.05 -4.51 8.94
C TYR A 78 9.91 -5.15 7.56
N CYS A 79 10.75 -4.78 6.61
CA CYS A 79 10.80 -5.42 5.29
C CYS A 79 11.07 -6.93 5.42
N ALA A 80 11.99 -7.34 6.29
CA ALA A 80 12.27 -8.75 6.56
C ALA A 80 11.07 -9.48 7.20
N LEU A 81 10.43 -8.86 8.20
CA LEU A 81 9.20 -9.38 8.83
C LEU A 81 8.08 -9.57 7.79
N PHE A 82 7.84 -8.57 6.94
CA PHE A 82 6.81 -8.63 5.90
C PHE A 82 7.14 -9.69 4.84
N ALA A 83 8.40 -9.78 4.41
CA ALA A 83 8.84 -10.82 3.47
C ALA A 83 8.62 -12.23 4.03
N ALA A 84 8.86 -12.46 5.33
CA ALA A 84 8.58 -13.74 6.00
C ALA A 84 7.08 -14.12 5.97
N HIS A 85 6.20 -13.16 5.72
CA HIS A 85 4.76 -13.36 5.53
C HIS A 85 4.30 -13.27 4.07
N ASN A 86 5.23 -13.32 3.10
CA ASN A 86 4.97 -13.15 1.67
C ASN A 86 4.34 -11.79 1.31
N ILE A 87 4.71 -10.74 2.03
CA ILE A 87 4.29 -9.37 1.77
C ILE A 87 5.51 -8.60 1.23
N TYR A 88 5.44 -8.19 -0.03
CA TYR A 88 6.53 -7.51 -0.73
C TYR A 88 6.09 -6.13 -1.20
N LEU A 89 6.54 -5.10 -0.50
CA LEU A 89 6.29 -3.71 -0.86
C LEU A 89 7.27 -3.27 -1.95
N SER A 90 6.80 -2.51 -2.93
CA SER A 90 7.59 -2.14 -4.11
C SER A 90 8.65 -1.09 -3.79
N TYR A 91 8.33 -0.15 -2.89
CA TYR A 91 9.19 0.98 -2.53
C TYR A 91 9.03 1.37 -1.05
N VAL A 92 9.94 2.18 -0.53
CA VAL A 92 9.88 2.77 0.82
C VAL A 92 10.01 4.28 0.74
N ASN A 93 8.97 5.01 1.17
CA ASN A 93 8.90 6.48 1.20
C ASN A 93 9.13 7.20 -0.14
N GLU A 94 9.09 6.46 -1.24
CA GLU A 94 9.30 6.99 -2.59
C GLU A 94 8.54 6.18 -3.65
N ASN A 95 8.51 6.72 -4.86
CA ASN A 95 8.11 5.99 -6.06
C ASN A 95 8.85 6.56 -7.28
N PRO A 96 10.13 6.19 -7.48
CA PRO A 96 11.02 6.81 -8.47
C PRO A 96 10.54 6.70 -9.92
N GLU A 97 9.62 5.78 -10.20
CA GLU A 97 8.94 5.64 -11.50
C GLU A 97 8.00 6.81 -11.84
N VAL A 98 7.61 7.62 -10.86
CA VAL A 98 6.78 8.82 -11.09
C VAL A 98 7.67 10.03 -11.33
N ILE A 99 7.83 10.37 -12.60
CA ILE A 99 8.65 11.52 -13.04
C ILE A 99 7.91 12.86 -12.92
N ASN A 100 8.67 13.93 -12.70
CA ASN A 100 8.17 15.30 -12.74
C ASN A 100 7.52 15.62 -14.09
N LYS A 101 6.37 16.29 -14.03
CA LYS A 101 5.64 16.77 -15.22
C LYS A 101 5.23 18.22 -15.02
N ARG A 102 4.75 18.86 -16.09
CA ARG A 102 4.26 20.27 -16.05
C ARG A 102 3.28 20.54 -14.89
N TYR A 103 2.48 19.55 -14.50
CA TYR A 103 1.42 19.70 -13.50
C TYR A 103 1.75 19.06 -12.14
N GLY A 104 2.99 18.59 -11.93
CA GLY A 104 3.36 17.92 -10.69
C GLY A 104 4.87 17.77 -10.51
N ASN A 105 5.35 18.16 -9.32
CA ASN A 105 6.72 17.96 -8.88
C ASN A 105 6.74 16.89 -7.77
N TYR A 106 7.38 15.77 -8.05
CA TYR A 106 7.47 14.57 -7.21
C TYR A 106 8.89 14.36 -6.65
N SER A 107 9.81 15.32 -6.84
CA SER A 107 11.19 15.23 -6.33
C SER A 107 11.32 15.08 -4.81
N LYS A 108 10.29 15.50 -4.05
CA LYS A 108 10.26 15.42 -2.59
C LYS A 108 9.01 14.79 -2.02
N LYS A 109 7.93 14.73 -2.81
CA LYS A 109 6.62 14.25 -2.36
C LYS A 109 6.24 13.04 -3.22
N PRO A 110 6.22 11.83 -2.65
CA PRO A 110 5.79 10.65 -3.39
C PRO A 110 4.33 10.80 -3.82
N TYR A 111 4.02 10.26 -4.98
CA TYR A 111 2.65 10.22 -5.48
C TYR A 111 1.94 8.97 -4.98
N PHE A 112 0.71 9.10 -4.49
CA PHE A 112 -0.14 7.96 -4.18
C PHE A 112 -1.61 8.27 -4.48
N ASN A 113 -2.37 7.23 -4.78
CA ASN A 113 -3.82 7.24 -5.01
C ASN A 113 -4.59 6.93 -3.73
N VAL A 114 -4.04 6.06 -2.87
CA VAL A 114 -4.65 5.61 -1.62
C VAL A 114 -3.62 5.70 -0.50
N LEU A 115 -4.06 6.15 0.68
CA LEU A 115 -3.25 6.25 1.89
C LEU A 115 -3.90 5.44 3.01
N PHE A 116 -3.12 4.59 3.66
CA PHE A 116 -3.45 3.83 4.86
C PHE A 116 -2.57 4.37 5.96
N GLU A 117 -3.15 5.21 6.82
CA GLU A 117 -2.42 5.94 7.88
C GLU A 117 -3.42 6.26 8.98
N ASP A 118 -3.13 5.81 10.20
CA ASP A 118 -3.94 6.03 11.40
C ASP A 118 -4.16 7.53 11.65
N LYS A 119 -3.10 8.35 11.49
CA LYS A 119 -3.15 9.81 11.64
C LYS A 119 -3.99 10.50 10.57
N ALA A 120 -4.29 9.81 9.46
CA ALA A 120 -5.21 10.27 8.43
C ALA A 120 -6.63 9.69 8.59
N GLY A 121 -6.90 8.98 9.69
CA GLY A 121 -8.20 8.42 10.05
C GLY A 121 -8.46 7.01 9.52
N PHE A 122 -7.41 6.24 9.22
CA PHE A 122 -7.54 4.80 8.99
C PHE A 122 -7.71 4.07 10.33
N ASP A 123 -8.76 3.25 10.45
CA ASP A 123 -9.01 2.47 11.67
C ASP A 123 -8.59 1.01 11.45
N ALA A 124 -7.41 0.62 11.96
CA ALA A 124 -6.85 -0.71 11.75
C ALA A 124 -7.71 -1.86 12.33
N LEU A 125 -8.62 -1.60 13.28
CA LEU A 125 -9.50 -2.63 13.81
C LEU A 125 -10.68 -2.95 12.88
N SER A 126 -11.10 -2.00 12.04
CA SER A 126 -12.32 -2.13 11.24
C SER A 126 -12.13 -1.93 9.73
N ASP A 127 -11.15 -1.16 9.30
CA ASP A 127 -10.98 -0.76 7.91
C ASP A 127 -10.32 -1.84 7.05
N TRP A 128 -9.44 -2.70 7.58
CA TRP A 128 -8.85 -3.81 6.80
C TRP A 128 -9.90 -4.76 6.21
N LYS A 129 -10.96 -5.06 6.98
CA LYS A 129 -12.10 -5.82 6.46
C LYS A 129 -12.75 -5.12 5.26
N LYS A 130 -12.92 -3.80 5.34
CA LYS A 130 -13.53 -2.98 4.28
C LYS A 130 -12.62 -2.93 3.04
N VAL A 131 -11.30 -2.96 3.23
CA VAL A 131 -10.32 -3.02 2.15
C VAL A 131 -10.45 -4.33 1.38
N ILE A 132 -10.47 -5.47 2.08
CA ILE A 132 -10.66 -6.79 1.44
C ILE A 132 -11.97 -6.81 0.64
N SER A 133 -13.09 -6.42 1.26
CA SER A 133 -14.39 -6.38 0.56
C SER A 133 -14.41 -5.41 -0.63
N ALA A 134 -13.62 -4.33 -0.60
CA ALA A 134 -13.49 -3.44 -1.75
C ALA A 134 -12.67 -4.10 -2.87
N LEU A 135 -11.58 -4.81 -2.56
CA LEU A 135 -10.77 -5.50 -3.56
C LEU A 135 -11.55 -6.61 -4.28
N GLU A 136 -12.47 -7.29 -3.59
CA GLU A 136 -13.38 -8.28 -4.18
C GLU A 136 -14.32 -7.65 -5.23
N GLN A 137 -14.74 -6.39 -5.04
CA GLN A 137 -15.58 -5.66 -6.00
C GLN A 137 -14.79 -5.14 -7.22
N TYR A 138 -13.46 -5.05 -7.09
CA TYR A 138 -12.55 -4.58 -8.14
C TYR A 138 -11.46 -5.64 -8.39
N PRO A 139 -11.81 -6.81 -8.96
CA PRO A 139 -10.85 -7.87 -9.24
C PRO A 139 -9.77 -7.39 -10.22
N GLU A 140 -8.54 -7.90 -10.09
CA GLU A 140 -7.46 -7.59 -11.03
C GLU A 140 -7.86 -8.03 -12.45
N VAL A 141 -7.74 -7.12 -13.41
CA VAL A 141 -7.97 -7.43 -14.82
C VAL A 141 -6.64 -7.83 -15.45
N ILE A 142 -6.44 -9.15 -15.61
CA ILE A 142 -5.28 -9.68 -16.33
C ILE A 142 -5.49 -9.45 -17.83
N LYS A 143 -4.93 -8.38 -18.38
CA LYS A 143 -4.86 -8.21 -19.84
C LYS A 143 -3.98 -9.33 -20.40
N ALA A 144 -4.57 -10.21 -21.20
CA ALA A 144 -3.80 -11.22 -21.93
C ALA A 144 -2.74 -10.49 -22.77
N GLN A 145 -1.47 -10.86 -22.60
CA GLN A 145 -0.41 -10.41 -23.48
C GLN A 145 -0.79 -10.86 -24.90
N GLN A 146 -1.17 -9.91 -25.77
CA GLN A 146 -1.19 -10.17 -27.19
C GLN A 146 0.25 -10.49 -27.57
N LYS A 147 0.54 -11.79 -27.74
CA LYS A 147 1.75 -12.24 -28.43
C LYS A 147 1.67 -11.63 -29.83
N SER A 148 2.43 -10.58 -30.07
CA SER A 148 2.73 -10.12 -31.42
C SER A 148 3.44 -11.28 -32.11
N SER A 149 2.75 -11.89 -33.07
CA SER A 149 3.28 -12.88 -34.01
C SER A 149 4.46 -12.32 -34.80
#